data_AF-A0A844P6C1-F1
#
_entry.id   AF-A0A844P6C1-F1
#
_cell.length_a   1.000
_cell.length_b   1.000
_cell.length_c   1.000
_cell.angle_alpha   90.00
_cell.angle_beta   90.00
_cell.angle_gamma   90.00
#
_symmetry.space_group_name_H-M   'P 1'
#
loop_
_entity.id
_entity.type
_entity.pdbx_description
1 polymer ?
#
loop_
_entity_poly.entity_id
_entity_poly.type
_entity_poly.pdbx_seq_one_letter_code
_entity_poly.pdbx_strand_id
1 'polypeptide(L)'
;MDKKHFLSAQLDIDTLAACLTKQYSNNSLISFKNDWNNFVEFCQLNNVIALPASTTAIRIFIEKQAKVKKLASIKRALISISHIHTAFEYKDPTQSIQVKSSLGKIRVDKVNDNKQTEGISSDMLDELKHQLFNSVELKDIRDLAIWHLMFELLLKRGELRDLQLDDICFNDETNSCLVQIHQNYYAISEETTELLNRWLQHSNIHDGHLFRAIDRHQNVAVNGLNDSSIYRIFRRANELLNLEINFSGLSARVGATKELAQRGYSIHEIQEMGRWVSPAMPNQYIGNTERSERQKSVFKTKKA
;
A
#
# COMPACT_ATOMS: atom_id res chain seq x y z
N MET A 1 -31.09 -7.31 -9.83
CA MET A 1 -29.83 -6.96 -10.52
C MET A 1 -29.79 -7.66 -11.86
N ASP A 2 -29.49 -6.94 -12.95
CA ASP A 2 -29.29 -7.58 -14.26
C ASP A 2 -27.91 -8.26 -14.30
N LYS A 3 -27.94 -9.58 -14.42
CA LYS A 3 -26.78 -10.45 -14.53
C LYS A 3 -25.89 -10.12 -15.73
N LYS A 4 -26.45 -9.54 -16.81
CA LYS A 4 -25.71 -9.24 -18.04
C LYS A 4 -24.53 -8.29 -17.80
N HIS A 5 -24.67 -7.31 -16.91
CA HIS A 5 -23.59 -6.38 -16.57
C HIS A 5 -22.37 -7.09 -15.97
N PHE A 6 -22.60 -8.14 -15.19
CA PHE A 6 -21.56 -8.94 -14.53
C PHE A 6 -20.91 -9.97 -15.45
N LEU A 7 -21.48 -10.21 -16.64
CA LEU A 7 -20.93 -11.11 -17.65
C LEU A 7 -20.12 -10.36 -18.72
N SER A 8 -20.11 -9.03 -18.66
CA SER A 8 -19.23 -8.19 -19.47
C SER A 8 -17.87 -8.06 -18.78
N ALA A 9 -16.78 -8.03 -19.54
CA ALA A 9 -15.43 -7.78 -19.01
C ALA A 9 -15.19 -6.30 -18.65
N GLN A 10 -16.26 -5.51 -18.50
CA GLN A 10 -16.24 -4.07 -18.28
C GLN A 10 -17.12 -3.66 -17.10
N LEU A 11 -17.28 -4.52 -16.08
CA LEU A 11 -17.98 -4.15 -14.85
C LEU A 11 -17.36 -2.88 -14.26
N ASP A 12 -18.19 -1.89 -13.94
CA ASP A 12 -17.79 -0.65 -13.28
C ASP A 12 -17.86 -0.77 -11.74
N ILE A 13 -17.25 0.20 -11.06
CA ILE A 13 -17.10 0.17 -9.59
C ILE A 13 -18.44 0.36 -8.89
N ASP A 14 -19.32 1.20 -9.42
CA ASP A 14 -20.58 1.57 -8.77
C ASP A 14 -21.56 0.40 -8.84
N THR A 15 -21.65 -0.25 -10.00
CA THR A 15 -22.42 -1.48 -10.18
C THR A 15 -21.91 -2.60 -9.27
N LEU A 16 -20.60 -2.76 -9.13
CA LEU A 16 -20.03 -3.73 -8.19
C LEU A 16 -20.35 -3.35 -6.74
N ALA A 17 -20.18 -2.10 -6.34
CA ALA A 17 -20.41 -1.64 -4.99
C ALA A 17 -21.87 -1.85 -4.55
N ALA A 18 -22.82 -1.56 -5.44
CA ALA A 18 -24.25 -1.79 -5.22
C ALA A 18 -24.60 -3.29 -5.08
N CYS A 19 -23.77 -4.19 -5.61
CA CYS A 19 -23.92 -5.64 -5.49
C CYS A 19 -23.52 -6.17 -4.10
N LEU A 20 -22.49 -5.58 -3.51
CA LEU A 20 -21.83 -6.14 -2.34
C LEU A 20 -22.62 -5.85 -1.06
N THR A 21 -22.77 -6.86 -0.21
CA THR A 21 -23.50 -6.75 1.06
C THR A 21 -22.78 -5.92 2.11
N LYS A 22 -21.45 -5.78 1.98
CA LYS A 22 -20.60 -5.01 2.89
C LYS A 22 -20.04 -3.79 2.18
N GLN A 23 -19.86 -2.72 2.94
CA GLN A 23 -19.12 -1.56 2.46
C GLN A 23 -17.62 -1.87 2.46
N TYR A 24 -16.97 -1.55 1.34
CA TYR A 24 -15.55 -1.72 1.15
C TYR A 24 -14.92 -0.39 0.75
N SER A 25 -13.64 -0.21 1.06
CA SER A 25 -12.88 0.94 0.58
C SER A 25 -12.77 0.93 -0.94
N ASN A 26 -12.66 2.12 -1.54
CA ASN A 26 -12.56 2.29 -3.00
C ASN A 26 -11.43 1.42 -3.62
N ASN A 27 -10.26 1.37 -2.99
CA ASN A 27 -9.15 0.51 -3.45
C ASN A 27 -9.48 -0.99 -3.45
N SER A 28 -10.30 -1.44 -2.49
CA SER A 28 -10.76 -2.84 -2.46
C SER A 28 -11.75 -3.09 -3.58
N LEU A 29 -12.67 -2.16 -3.85
CA LEU A 29 -13.62 -2.26 -4.96
C LEU A 29 -12.92 -2.29 -6.32
N ILE A 30 -11.93 -1.42 -6.55
CA ILE A 30 -11.08 -1.45 -7.75
C ILE A 30 -10.42 -2.84 -7.93
N SER A 31 -9.88 -3.37 -6.83
CA SER A 31 -9.24 -4.69 -6.82
C SER A 31 -10.22 -5.81 -7.16
N PHE A 32 -11.39 -5.81 -6.53
CA PHE A 32 -12.44 -6.81 -6.77
C PHE A 32 -13.00 -6.76 -8.18
N LYS A 33 -13.24 -5.55 -8.70
CA LYS A 33 -13.67 -5.30 -10.08
C LYS A 33 -12.67 -5.89 -11.08
N ASN A 34 -11.39 -5.59 -10.91
CA ASN A 34 -10.34 -6.09 -11.80
C ASN A 34 -10.19 -7.61 -11.71
N ASP A 35 -10.31 -8.20 -10.52
CA ASP A 35 -10.27 -9.65 -10.35
C ASP A 35 -11.46 -10.33 -11.05
N TRP A 36 -12.66 -9.75 -10.92
CA TRP A 36 -13.87 -10.27 -11.56
C TRP A 36 -13.79 -10.17 -13.08
N ASN A 37 -13.40 -9.02 -13.63
CA ASN A 37 -13.26 -8.84 -15.08
C ASN A 37 -12.24 -9.83 -15.68
N ASN A 38 -11.10 -10.07 -15.00
CA ASN A 38 -10.13 -11.10 -15.39
C ASN A 38 -10.73 -12.52 -15.38
N PHE A 39 -11.56 -12.83 -14.38
CA PHE A 39 -12.25 -14.11 -14.33
C PHE A 39 -13.28 -14.26 -15.46
N VAL A 40 -14.08 -13.22 -15.73
CA VAL A 40 -15.03 -13.19 -16.84
C VAL A 40 -14.34 -13.37 -18.19
N GLU A 41 -13.22 -12.65 -18.42
CA GLU A 41 -12.40 -12.79 -19.63
C GLU A 41 -11.87 -14.22 -19.77
N PHE A 42 -11.36 -14.81 -18.69
CA PHE A 42 -10.97 -16.21 -18.69
C PHE A 42 -12.13 -17.13 -19.08
N CYS A 43 -13.32 -16.92 -18.52
CA CYS A 43 -14.50 -17.73 -18.83
C CYS A 43 -14.91 -17.63 -20.30
N GLN A 44 -14.89 -16.42 -20.86
CA GLN A 44 -15.19 -16.17 -22.27
C GLN A 44 -14.19 -16.88 -23.18
N LEU A 45 -12.88 -16.73 -22.92
CA LEU A 45 -11.82 -17.37 -23.71
C LEU A 45 -11.87 -18.90 -23.68
N ASN A 46 -12.44 -19.49 -22.63
CA ASN A 46 -12.55 -20.94 -22.47
C ASN A 46 -13.97 -21.47 -22.73
N ASN A 47 -14.89 -20.63 -23.23
CA ASN A 47 -16.29 -20.99 -23.49
C ASN A 47 -17.01 -21.64 -22.27
N VAL A 48 -16.77 -21.11 -21.07
CA VAL A 48 -17.43 -21.54 -19.83
C VAL A 48 -18.22 -20.40 -19.19
N ILE A 49 -19.19 -20.76 -18.35
CA ILE A 49 -20.06 -19.78 -17.67
C ILE A 49 -19.34 -19.17 -16.47
N ALA A 50 -19.35 -17.84 -16.34
CA ALA A 50 -18.74 -17.11 -15.22
C ALA A 50 -19.65 -16.98 -13.99
N LEU A 51 -20.98 -17.02 -14.19
CA LEU A 51 -21.95 -16.90 -13.11
C LEU A 51 -23.22 -17.71 -13.45
N PRO A 52 -23.64 -18.70 -12.65
CA PRO A 52 -22.81 -19.37 -11.65
C PRO A 52 -21.66 -20.13 -12.34
N ALA A 53 -20.44 -19.97 -11.83
CA ALA A 53 -19.27 -20.70 -12.31
C ALA A 53 -19.26 -22.14 -11.79
N SER A 54 -18.74 -23.05 -12.61
CA SER A 54 -18.46 -24.42 -12.16
C SER A 54 -17.21 -24.46 -11.28
N THR A 55 -17.14 -25.43 -10.36
CA THR A 55 -15.95 -25.66 -9.53
C THR A 55 -14.70 -25.93 -10.36
N THR A 56 -14.88 -26.63 -11.49
CA THR A 56 -13.81 -26.91 -12.46
C THR A 56 -13.26 -25.64 -13.10
N ALA A 57 -14.12 -24.69 -13.49
CA ALA A 57 -13.69 -23.42 -14.07
C ALA A 57 -12.86 -22.61 -13.06
N ILE A 58 -13.29 -22.53 -11.79
CA ILE A 58 -12.53 -21.84 -10.74
C ILE A 58 -11.16 -22.50 -10.52
N ARG A 59 -11.11 -23.83 -10.45
CA ARG A 59 -9.87 -24.58 -10.26
C ARG A 59 -8.87 -24.28 -11.39
N ILE A 60 -9.29 -24.41 -12.64
CA ILE A 60 -8.43 -24.16 -13.80
C ILE A 60 -7.99 -22.69 -13.84
N PHE A 61 -8.89 -21.76 -13.49
CA PHE A 61 -8.56 -20.34 -13.40
C PHE A 61 -7.42 -20.08 -12.42
N ILE A 62 -7.52 -20.57 -11.17
CA ILE A 62 -6.46 -20.31 -10.17
C ILE A 62 -5.14 -21.01 -10.51
N GLU A 63 -5.18 -22.19 -11.13
CA GLU A 63 -4.00 -22.91 -11.61
C GLU A 63 -3.31 -22.14 -12.75
N LYS A 64 -4.09 -21.54 -13.65
CA LYS A 64 -3.55 -20.66 -14.70
C LYS A 64 -2.96 -19.37 -14.11
N GLN A 65 -3.68 -18.72 -13.20
CA GLN A 65 -3.20 -17.50 -12.54
C GLN A 65 -1.94 -17.75 -11.71
N ALA A 66 -1.79 -18.93 -11.10
CA ALA A 66 -0.61 -19.29 -10.31
C ALA A 66 0.70 -19.24 -11.10
N LYS A 67 0.66 -19.40 -12.42
CA LYS A 67 1.86 -19.28 -13.27
C LYS A 67 2.45 -17.87 -13.29
N VAL A 68 1.65 -16.84 -13.03
CA VAL A 68 2.06 -15.43 -13.20
C VAL A 68 1.76 -14.53 -12.01
N LYS A 69 0.79 -14.89 -11.16
CA LYS A 69 0.38 -14.09 -9.99
C LYS A 69 0.89 -14.70 -8.69
N LYS A 70 1.12 -13.83 -7.71
CA LYS A 70 1.42 -14.23 -6.33
C LYS A 70 0.19 -14.84 -5.65
N LEU A 71 0.43 -15.71 -4.67
CA LEU A 71 -0.63 -16.36 -3.87
C LEU A 71 -1.64 -15.37 -3.28
N ALA A 72 -1.18 -14.20 -2.80
CA ALA A 72 -2.05 -13.19 -2.21
C ALA A 72 -3.09 -12.65 -3.22
N SER A 73 -2.68 -12.43 -4.48
CA SER A 73 -3.58 -11.99 -5.55
C SER A 73 -4.60 -13.05 -5.91
N ILE A 74 -4.20 -14.33 -5.95
CA ILE A 74 -5.10 -15.46 -6.24
C ILE A 74 -6.16 -15.60 -5.14
N LYS A 75 -5.75 -15.51 -3.87
CA LYS A 75 -6.69 -15.53 -2.73
C LYS A 75 -7.68 -14.37 -2.80
N ARG A 76 -7.24 -13.17 -3.17
CA ARG A 76 -8.12 -12.02 -3.35
C ARG A 76 -9.09 -12.22 -4.50
N ALA A 77 -8.64 -12.77 -5.63
CA ALA A 77 -9.53 -13.09 -6.74
C ALA A 77 -10.63 -14.10 -6.37
N LEU A 78 -10.30 -15.12 -5.57
CA LEU A 78 -11.30 -16.05 -5.03
C LEU A 78 -12.33 -15.34 -4.12
N ILE A 79 -11.89 -14.38 -3.30
CA ILE A 79 -12.81 -13.56 -2.48
C ILE A 79 -13.75 -12.75 -3.39
N SER A 80 -13.21 -12.10 -4.42
CA SER A 80 -14.00 -11.32 -5.40
C SER A 80 -15.07 -12.19 -6.09
N ILE A 81 -14.69 -13.40 -6.52
CA ILE A 81 -15.60 -14.37 -7.14
C ILE A 81 -16.67 -14.84 -6.14
N SER A 82 -16.26 -15.16 -4.91
CA SER A 82 -17.14 -15.59 -3.82
C SER A 82 -18.20 -14.53 -3.50
N HIS A 83 -17.79 -13.26 -3.39
CA HIS A 83 -18.69 -12.15 -3.12
C HIS A 83 -19.79 -12.03 -4.18
N ILE A 84 -19.42 -12.08 -5.47
CA ILE A 84 -20.39 -11.93 -6.57
C ILE A 84 -21.33 -13.14 -6.64
N HIS A 85 -20.84 -14.36 -6.43
CA HIS A 85 -21.72 -15.54 -6.37
C HIS A 85 -22.72 -15.44 -5.22
N THR A 86 -22.26 -15.02 -4.05
CA THR A 86 -23.09 -14.85 -2.86
C THR A 86 -24.13 -13.75 -3.05
N ALA A 87 -23.77 -12.63 -3.68
CA ALA A 87 -24.67 -11.52 -3.96
C ALA A 87 -25.80 -11.87 -4.95
N PHE A 88 -25.57 -12.84 -5.83
CA PHE A 88 -26.59 -13.41 -6.73
C PHE A 88 -27.25 -14.67 -6.16
N GLU A 89 -27.10 -14.93 -4.85
CA GLU A 89 -27.71 -16.07 -4.14
C GLU A 89 -27.31 -17.45 -4.69
N TYR A 90 -26.18 -17.53 -5.39
CA TYR A 90 -25.62 -18.80 -5.84
C TYR A 90 -24.73 -19.42 -4.76
N LYS A 91 -24.68 -20.76 -4.75
CA LYS A 91 -23.70 -21.50 -3.95
C LYS A 91 -22.29 -21.10 -4.36
N ASP A 92 -21.45 -20.73 -3.38
CA ASP A 92 -20.07 -20.31 -3.62
C ASP A 92 -19.19 -21.47 -4.15
N PRO A 93 -18.77 -21.44 -5.43
CA PRO A 93 -17.96 -22.51 -6.02
C PRO A 93 -16.52 -22.54 -5.47
N THR A 94 -16.05 -21.43 -4.89
CA THR A 94 -14.69 -21.28 -4.34
C THR A 94 -14.49 -22.09 -3.06
N GLN A 95 -15.58 -22.44 -2.36
CA GLN A 95 -15.54 -23.21 -1.12
C GLN A 95 -15.46 -24.72 -1.33
N SER A 96 -15.52 -25.19 -2.58
CA SER A 96 -15.45 -26.61 -2.91
C SER A 96 -14.11 -27.25 -2.49
N ILE A 97 -14.15 -28.53 -2.13
CA ILE A 97 -12.94 -29.30 -1.73
C ILE A 97 -11.89 -29.27 -2.84
N GLN A 98 -12.31 -29.35 -4.10
CA GLN A 98 -11.41 -29.31 -5.26
C GLN A 98 -10.64 -27.98 -5.36
N VAL A 99 -11.33 -26.84 -5.20
CA VAL A 99 -10.70 -25.52 -5.23
C VAL A 99 -9.79 -25.33 -4.01
N LYS A 100 -10.23 -25.72 -2.82
CA LYS A 100 -9.42 -25.67 -1.59
C LYS A 100 -8.16 -26.52 -1.68
N SER A 101 -8.26 -27.73 -2.24
CA SER A 101 -7.11 -28.62 -2.46
C SER A 101 -6.11 -28.02 -3.45
N SER A 102 -6.58 -27.50 -4.59
CA SER A 102 -5.72 -26.85 -5.58
C SER A 102 -5.03 -25.60 -5.02
N LEU A 103 -5.77 -24.76 -4.27
CA LEU A 103 -5.18 -23.63 -3.55
C LEU A 103 -4.15 -24.06 -2.50
N GLY A 104 -4.36 -25.22 -1.87
CA GLY A 104 -3.39 -25.84 -0.95
C GLY A 104 -2.07 -26.18 -1.64
N LYS A 105 -2.12 -26.79 -2.83
CA LYS A 105 -0.93 -27.07 -3.65
C LYS A 105 -0.22 -25.78 -4.06
N ILE A 106 -0.98 -24.83 -4.61
CA ILE A 106 -0.45 -23.50 -4.99
C ILE A 106 0.21 -22.81 -3.80
N ARG A 107 -0.32 -22.96 -2.58
CA ARG A 107 0.28 -22.39 -1.37
C ARG A 107 1.65 -22.99 -1.05
N VAL A 108 1.82 -24.30 -1.21
CA VAL A 108 3.09 -24.98 -0.98
C VAL A 108 4.11 -24.50 -2.01
N ASP A 109 3.74 -24.49 -3.29
CA ASP A 109 4.63 -24.08 -4.38
C ASP A 109 5.05 -22.60 -4.27
N LYS A 110 4.18 -21.75 -3.71
CA LYS A 110 4.37 -20.30 -3.61
C LYS A 110 4.75 -19.79 -2.23
N VAL A 111 5.29 -20.66 -1.36
CA VAL A 111 5.61 -20.30 0.03
C VAL A 111 6.55 -19.09 0.12
N ASN A 112 7.45 -18.92 -0.87
CA ASN A 112 8.46 -17.87 -0.92
C ASN A 112 8.11 -16.69 -1.85
N ASP A 113 6.88 -16.59 -2.37
CA ASP A 113 6.48 -15.51 -3.30
C ASP A 113 6.50 -14.11 -2.67
N ASN A 114 6.47 -14.04 -1.34
CA ASN A 114 6.39 -12.78 -0.59
C ASN A 114 7.78 -12.38 -0.08
N LYS A 115 8.48 -11.55 -0.85
CA LYS A 115 9.69 -10.86 -0.39
C LYS A 115 9.31 -9.60 0.38
N GLN A 116 9.90 -9.41 1.55
CA GLN A 116 9.78 -8.17 2.28
C GLN A 116 10.40 -7.02 1.48
N THR A 117 9.81 -5.83 1.58
CA THR A 117 10.36 -4.60 1.00
C THR A 117 11.64 -4.21 1.75
N GLU A 118 12.68 -3.83 1.02
CA GLU A 118 13.89 -3.28 1.63
C GLU A 118 13.64 -1.89 2.22
N GLY A 119 14.23 -1.64 3.39
CA GLY A 119 14.11 -0.37 4.10
C GLY A 119 15.23 0.58 3.70
N ILE A 120 14.91 1.86 3.56
CA ILE A 120 15.92 2.93 3.51
C ILE A 120 16.42 3.17 4.95
N SER A 121 17.73 3.32 5.19
CA SER A 121 18.28 3.59 6.53
C SER A 121 18.48 5.09 6.78
N SER A 122 18.71 5.50 8.03
CA SER A 122 19.14 6.87 8.34
C SER A 122 20.41 7.26 7.57
N ASP A 123 21.43 6.41 7.53
CA ASP A 123 22.67 6.69 6.78
C ASP A 123 22.41 6.98 5.29
N MET A 124 21.43 6.30 4.68
CA MET A 124 21.04 6.54 3.30
C MET A 124 20.29 7.87 3.13
N LEU A 125 19.50 8.26 4.14
CA LEU A 125 18.84 9.56 4.15
C LEU A 125 19.86 10.69 4.31
N ASP A 126 20.86 10.51 5.19
CA ASP A 126 21.96 11.47 5.38
C ASP A 126 22.74 11.66 4.08
N GLU A 127 23.05 10.58 3.36
CA GLU A 127 23.71 10.64 2.05
C GLU A 127 22.84 11.39 1.01
N LEU A 128 21.54 11.09 0.93
CA LEU A 128 20.62 11.80 0.04
C LEU A 128 20.53 13.29 0.39
N LYS A 129 20.52 13.63 1.67
CA LYS A 129 20.56 15.02 2.14
C LYS A 129 21.87 15.68 1.73
N HIS A 130 23.02 15.05 1.96
CA HIS A 130 24.32 15.58 1.54
C HIS A 130 24.37 15.90 0.03
N GLN A 131 23.77 15.05 -0.80
CA GLN A 131 23.72 15.27 -2.25
C GLN A 131 22.74 16.37 -2.67
N LEU A 132 21.56 16.45 -2.04
CA LEU A 132 20.44 17.23 -2.55
C LEU A 132 20.13 18.51 -1.76
N PHE A 133 20.68 18.70 -0.56
CA PHE A 133 20.29 19.78 0.35
C PHE A 133 20.44 21.18 -0.27
N ASN A 134 21.46 21.40 -1.10
CA ASN A 134 21.69 22.67 -1.78
C ASN A 134 21.06 22.76 -3.18
N SER A 135 20.27 21.76 -3.59
CA SER A 135 19.60 21.77 -4.89
C SER A 135 18.53 22.86 -4.94
N VAL A 136 18.43 23.51 -6.11
CA VAL A 136 17.39 24.49 -6.44
C VAL A 136 16.20 23.84 -7.15
N GLU A 137 16.32 22.58 -7.55
CA GLU A 137 15.28 21.86 -8.27
C GLU A 137 14.16 21.46 -7.31
N LEU A 138 12.93 21.90 -7.57
CA LEU A 138 11.77 21.65 -6.70
C LEU A 138 11.54 20.17 -6.39
N LYS A 139 11.80 19.31 -7.38
CA LYS A 139 11.72 17.86 -7.23
C LYS A 139 12.67 17.34 -6.15
N ASP A 140 13.86 17.91 -6.00
CA ASP A 140 14.87 17.46 -5.04
C ASP A 140 14.47 17.86 -3.63
N ILE A 141 14.07 19.13 -3.48
CA ILE A 141 13.56 19.68 -2.23
C ILE A 141 12.35 18.86 -1.76
N ARG A 142 11.40 18.59 -2.66
CA ARG A 142 10.21 17.78 -2.35
C ARG A 142 10.56 16.35 -1.95
N ASP A 143 11.38 15.67 -2.76
CA ASP A 143 11.68 14.26 -2.56
C ASP A 143 12.43 14.06 -1.23
N LEU A 144 13.36 14.97 -0.90
CA LEU A 144 14.10 14.96 0.36
C LEU A 144 13.16 15.13 1.57
N ALA A 145 12.28 16.14 1.54
CA ALA A 145 11.26 16.33 2.58
C ALA A 145 10.35 15.10 2.74
N ILE A 146 9.95 14.47 1.64
CA ILE A 146 9.12 13.26 1.65
C ILE A 146 9.84 12.08 2.30
N TRP A 147 11.09 11.79 1.92
CA TRP A 147 11.80 10.63 2.45
C TRP A 147 12.01 10.75 3.96
N HIS A 148 12.45 11.91 4.45
CA HIS A 148 12.66 12.15 5.87
C HIS A 148 11.33 12.14 6.66
N LEU A 149 10.30 12.85 6.19
CA LEU A 149 9.01 12.87 6.88
C LEU A 149 8.36 11.49 6.95
N MET A 150 8.40 10.72 5.85
CA MET A 150 7.87 9.36 5.85
C MET A 150 8.65 8.42 6.77
N PHE A 151 9.96 8.62 6.89
CA PHE A 151 10.82 7.81 7.76
C PHE A 151 10.52 8.11 9.23
N GLU A 152 10.60 9.39 9.61
CA GLU A 152 10.45 9.83 10.99
C GLU A 152 9.06 9.53 11.56
N LEU A 153 8.00 9.75 10.77
CA LEU A 153 6.62 9.52 11.21
C LEU A 153 6.08 8.12 10.83
N LEU A 154 6.96 7.26 10.29
CA LEU A 154 6.64 5.92 9.80
C LEU A 154 5.43 5.93 8.85
N LEU A 155 5.26 6.95 7.99
CA LEU A 155 4.03 7.12 7.21
C LEU A 155 3.79 5.96 6.22
N LYS A 156 2.51 5.62 6.00
CA LYS A 156 2.10 4.88 4.81
C LYS A 156 1.92 5.83 3.64
N ARG A 157 2.04 5.32 2.41
CA ARG A 157 1.79 6.09 1.17
C ARG A 157 0.47 6.88 1.18
N GLY A 158 -0.62 6.26 1.66
CA GLY A 158 -1.92 6.93 1.76
C GLY A 158 -1.90 8.09 2.75
N GLU A 159 -1.24 7.92 3.90
CA GLU A 159 -1.10 9.00 4.89
C GLU A 159 -0.32 10.17 4.28
N LEU A 160 0.83 9.92 3.63
CA LEU A 160 1.59 10.98 2.94
C LEU A 160 0.75 11.70 1.88
N ARG A 161 0.02 10.93 1.07
CA ARG A 161 -0.77 11.47 -0.04
C ARG A 161 -1.89 12.38 0.45
N ASP A 162 -2.48 12.02 1.57
CA ASP A 162 -3.70 12.65 2.07
C ASP A 162 -3.38 13.84 3.00
N LEU A 163 -2.11 13.99 3.46
CA LEU A 163 -1.65 15.15 4.24
C LEU A 163 -1.95 16.49 3.54
N GLN A 164 -2.51 17.41 4.31
CA GLN A 164 -2.82 18.78 3.93
C GLN A 164 -1.84 19.76 4.58
N LEU A 165 -1.79 21.00 4.08
CA LEU A 165 -1.05 22.08 4.73
C LEU A 165 -1.56 22.35 6.15
N ASP A 166 -2.88 22.28 6.37
CA ASP A 166 -3.50 22.51 7.68
C ASP A 166 -3.13 21.45 8.72
N ASP A 167 -2.57 20.32 8.30
CA ASP A 167 -2.06 19.28 9.20
C ASP A 167 -0.68 19.67 9.81
N ILE A 168 -0.07 20.77 9.37
CA ILE A 168 1.27 21.18 9.80
C ILE A 168 1.18 22.37 10.74
N CYS A 169 1.65 22.19 11.97
CA CYS A 169 1.67 23.24 12.99
C CYS A 169 3.11 23.61 13.35
N PHE A 170 3.57 24.74 12.83
CA PHE A 170 4.87 25.32 13.20
C PHE A 170 4.75 26.13 14.50
N ASN A 171 5.81 26.05 15.31
CA ASN A 171 6.04 26.96 16.42
C ASN A 171 7.36 27.69 16.17
N ASP A 172 7.26 28.96 15.80
CA ASP A 172 8.41 29.81 15.47
C ASP A 172 9.30 30.10 16.69
N GLU A 173 8.75 30.09 17.91
CA GLU A 173 9.51 30.38 19.13
C GLU A 173 10.45 29.23 19.50
N THR A 174 10.01 27.99 19.28
CA THR A 174 10.76 26.77 19.65
C THR A 174 11.37 26.07 18.44
N ASN A 175 11.22 26.63 17.23
CA ASN A 175 11.58 26.01 15.95
C ASN A 175 11.11 24.55 15.83
N SER A 176 9.96 24.23 16.45
CA SER A 176 9.42 22.87 16.49
C SER A 176 8.22 22.77 15.58
N CYS A 177 8.06 21.63 14.92
CA CYS A 177 6.90 21.35 14.09
C CYS A 177 6.15 20.12 14.60
N LEU A 178 4.82 20.23 14.63
CA LEU A 178 3.91 19.12 14.85
C LEU A 178 3.19 18.79 13.54
N VAL A 179 3.02 17.50 13.27
CA VAL A 179 2.27 16.99 12.13
C VAL A 179 1.07 16.22 12.63
N GLN A 180 -0.12 16.64 12.24
CA GLN A 180 -1.35 15.94 12.52
C GLN A 180 -1.48 14.72 11.60
N ILE A 181 -1.72 13.55 12.19
CA ILE A 181 -2.04 12.34 11.46
C ILE A 181 -3.27 11.72 12.12
N HIS A 182 -4.37 11.64 11.35
CA HIS A 182 -5.70 11.31 11.87
C HIS A 182 -6.12 12.30 12.97
N GLN A 183 -6.10 11.87 14.24
CA GLN A 183 -6.55 12.67 15.40
C GLN A 183 -5.41 13.00 16.37
N ASN A 184 -4.17 12.64 16.02
CA ASN A 184 -3.01 12.79 16.90
C ASN A 184 -1.97 13.70 16.26
N TYR A 185 -1.19 14.38 17.10
CA TYR A 185 -0.07 15.24 16.69
C TYR A 185 1.25 14.57 17.01
N TYR A 186 2.18 14.63 16.07
CA TYR A 186 3.50 14.03 16.20
C TYR A 186 4.57 15.10 15.97
N ALA A 187 5.49 15.23 16.92
CA ALA A 187 6.64 16.09 16.75
C ALA A 187 7.59 15.50 15.71
N ILE A 188 8.17 16.38 14.91
CA ILE A 188 9.27 16.06 14.00
C ILE A 188 10.54 16.80 14.42
N SER A 189 11.68 16.24 14.08
CA SER A 189 13.01 16.78 14.32
C SER A 189 13.19 18.15 13.65
N GLU A 190 14.14 18.93 14.17
CA GLU A 190 14.56 20.20 13.55
C GLU A 190 15.00 19.99 12.10
N GLU A 191 15.66 18.86 11.82
CA GLU A 191 16.10 18.50 10.47
C GLU A 191 14.92 18.31 9.50
N THR A 192 13.94 17.47 9.84
CA THR A 192 12.77 17.28 8.98
C THR A 192 11.94 18.56 8.89
N THR A 193 11.91 19.37 9.96
CA THR A 193 11.28 20.69 9.98
C THR A 193 11.92 21.63 8.96
N GLU A 194 13.25 21.69 8.91
CA GLU A 194 13.99 22.49 7.93
C GLU A 194 13.68 22.06 6.49
N LEU A 195 13.72 20.76 6.22
CA LEU A 195 13.41 20.22 4.89
C LEU A 195 11.98 20.52 4.46
N LEU A 196 11.04 20.42 5.39
CA LEU A 196 9.63 20.76 5.16
C LEU A 196 9.47 22.25 4.88
N ASN A 197 10.10 23.12 5.67
CA ASN A 197 10.09 24.56 5.45
C ASN A 197 10.66 24.95 4.08
N ARG A 198 11.78 24.33 3.67
CA ARG A 198 12.35 24.54 2.33
C ARG A 198 11.36 24.19 1.24
N TRP A 199 10.64 23.07 1.37
CA TRP A 199 9.60 22.69 0.42
C TRP A 199 8.47 23.73 0.36
N LEU A 200 7.94 24.16 1.50
CA LEU A 200 6.85 25.14 1.56
C LEU A 200 7.26 26.49 0.94
N GLN A 201 8.48 26.97 1.23
CA GLN A 201 8.99 28.23 0.69
C GLN A 201 9.17 28.20 -0.82
N HIS A 202 9.68 27.10 -1.40
CA HIS A 202 9.98 27.04 -2.84
C HIS A 202 8.78 26.62 -3.68
N SER A 203 7.87 25.81 -3.13
CA SER A 203 6.69 25.32 -3.87
C SER A 203 5.59 26.35 -4.03
N ASN A 204 5.59 27.41 -3.21
CA ASN A 204 4.60 28.48 -3.20
C ASN A 204 3.15 27.96 -3.13
N ILE A 205 2.93 26.92 -2.32
CA ILE A 205 1.60 26.38 -2.03
C ILE A 205 1.03 27.06 -0.79
N HIS A 206 -0.27 27.39 -0.83
CA HIS A 206 -0.93 28.12 0.25
C HIS A 206 -2.18 27.42 0.79
N ASP A 207 -2.62 26.32 0.16
CA ASP A 207 -3.78 25.53 0.58
C ASP A 207 -3.64 24.05 0.18
N GLY A 208 -4.58 23.21 0.61
CA GLY A 208 -4.74 21.84 0.10
C GLY A 208 -3.57 20.91 0.40
N HIS A 209 -3.27 20.02 -0.55
CA HIS A 209 -2.30 18.94 -0.35
C HIS A 209 -0.89 19.47 -0.06
N LEU A 210 -0.28 18.94 1.01
CA LEU A 210 1.08 19.27 1.43
C LEU A 210 2.11 18.94 0.34
N PHE A 211 2.01 17.75 -0.26
CA PHE A 211 2.87 17.34 -1.36
C PHE A 211 2.07 17.16 -2.64
N ARG A 212 2.56 17.81 -3.70
CA ARG A 212 1.90 17.84 -5.01
C ARG A 212 2.77 17.23 -6.10
N ALA A 213 2.13 16.80 -7.19
CA ALA A 213 2.86 16.34 -8.36
C ALA A 213 3.66 17.49 -8.99
N ILE A 214 4.80 17.17 -9.59
CA ILE A 214 5.64 18.13 -10.31
C ILE A 214 5.82 17.61 -11.73
N ASP A 215 5.59 18.46 -12.73
CA ASP A 215 5.78 18.10 -14.14
C ASP A 215 7.27 18.16 -14.56
N ARG A 216 7.56 17.84 -15.82
CA ARG A 216 8.94 17.86 -16.33
C ARG A 216 9.55 19.26 -16.45
N HIS A 217 8.74 20.31 -16.32
CA HIS A 217 9.13 21.72 -16.40
C HIS A 217 9.17 22.36 -15.00
N GLN A 218 9.14 21.57 -13.93
CA GLN A 218 9.12 22.00 -12.53
C GLN A 218 7.87 22.75 -12.09
N ASN A 219 6.76 22.66 -12.83
CA ASN A 219 5.50 23.24 -12.39
C ASN A 219 4.84 22.33 -11.34
N VAL A 220 4.43 22.94 -10.22
CA VAL A 220 3.69 22.27 -9.15
C VAL A 220 2.22 22.16 -9.57
N ALA A 221 1.69 20.93 -9.61
CA ALA A 221 0.29 20.69 -9.94
C ALA A 221 -0.64 21.13 -8.81
N VAL A 222 -1.93 21.31 -9.11
CA VAL A 222 -2.98 21.53 -8.09
C VAL A 222 -3.26 20.23 -7.32
N ASN A 223 -3.24 19.10 -8.02
CA ASN A 223 -3.54 17.79 -7.44
C ASN A 223 -2.40 17.28 -6.56
N GLY A 224 -2.77 16.59 -5.48
CA GLY A 224 -1.84 15.85 -4.63
C GLY A 224 -1.11 14.73 -5.36
N LEU A 225 -0.16 14.11 -4.67
CA LEU A 225 0.53 12.93 -5.19
C LEU A 225 -0.44 11.77 -5.46
N ASN A 226 -0.01 10.80 -6.27
CA ASN A 226 -0.68 9.51 -6.39
C ASN A 226 0.30 8.37 -6.08
N ASP A 227 -0.21 7.15 -5.98
CA ASP A 227 0.57 5.96 -5.64
C ASP A 227 1.76 5.74 -6.61
N SER A 228 1.60 6.11 -7.88
CA SER A 228 2.66 6.03 -8.89
C SER A 228 3.72 7.12 -8.67
N SER A 229 3.32 8.34 -8.33
CA SER A 229 4.24 9.42 -7.98
C SER A 229 5.13 9.02 -6.81
N ILE A 230 4.53 8.53 -5.71
CA ILE A 230 5.28 8.09 -4.53
C ILE A 230 6.22 6.93 -4.87
N TYR A 231 5.77 5.98 -5.70
CA TYR A 231 6.66 4.90 -6.16
C TYR A 231 7.87 5.44 -6.94
N ARG A 232 7.68 6.40 -7.85
CA ARG A 232 8.78 7.02 -8.61
C ARG A 232 9.74 7.81 -7.72
N ILE A 233 9.23 8.48 -6.68
CA ILE A 233 10.03 9.20 -5.68
C ILE A 233 10.97 8.24 -4.96
N PHE A 234 10.47 7.10 -4.47
CA PHE A 234 11.36 6.08 -3.85
C PHE A 234 12.26 5.37 -4.86
N ARG A 235 11.80 5.16 -6.09
CA ARG A 235 12.65 4.60 -7.14
C ARG A 235 13.88 5.46 -7.38
N ARG A 236 13.68 6.78 -7.42
CA ARG A 236 14.74 7.77 -7.60
C ARG A 236 15.78 7.74 -6.47
N ALA A 237 15.38 7.48 -5.23
CA ALA A 237 16.35 7.29 -4.15
C ALA A 237 17.34 6.15 -4.45
N ASN A 238 16.89 5.04 -5.05
CA ASN A 238 17.82 3.97 -5.46
C ASN A 238 18.81 4.46 -6.53
N GLU A 239 18.33 5.25 -7.49
CA GLU A 239 19.14 5.79 -8.59
C GLU A 239 20.23 6.73 -8.06
N LEU A 240 19.89 7.62 -7.12
CA LEU A 240 20.83 8.55 -6.50
C LEU A 240 21.85 7.85 -5.59
N LEU A 241 21.42 6.80 -4.88
CA LEU A 241 22.28 6.00 -4.01
C LEU A 241 23.04 4.89 -4.75
N ASN A 242 22.85 4.75 -6.07
CA ASN A 242 23.42 3.68 -6.90
C ASN A 242 23.16 2.27 -6.33
N LEU A 243 21.94 2.00 -5.88
CA LEU A 243 21.57 0.71 -5.30
C LEU A 243 20.82 -0.17 -6.29
N GLU A 244 21.10 -1.47 -6.29
CA GLU A 244 20.37 -2.47 -7.08
C GLU A 244 19.05 -2.94 -6.43
N ILE A 245 18.69 -2.35 -5.29
CA ILE A 245 17.44 -2.65 -4.58
C ILE A 245 16.29 -1.81 -5.12
N ASN A 246 15.06 -2.26 -4.86
CA ASN A 246 13.85 -1.56 -5.28
C ASN A 246 13.13 -0.99 -4.07
N PHE A 247 13.45 0.25 -3.70
CA PHE A 247 12.61 0.98 -2.76
C PHE A 247 11.19 1.21 -3.30
N SER A 248 10.26 1.30 -2.36
CA SER A 248 8.88 1.66 -2.60
C SER A 248 8.39 2.54 -1.46
N GLY A 249 7.17 3.09 -1.52
CA GLY A 249 6.64 3.89 -0.42
C GLY A 249 6.35 3.14 0.90
N LEU A 250 6.81 1.89 1.05
CA LEU A 250 6.92 1.21 2.34
C LEU A 250 8.36 1.22 2.90
N SER A 251 9.36 1.55 2.09
CA SER A 251 10.77 1.45 2.45
C SER A 251 11.14 2.36 3.61
N ALA A 252 10.67 3.61 3.64
CA ALA A 252 10.82 4.50 4.79
C ALA A 252 10.30 3.86 6.08
N ARG A 253 9.06 3.37 6.03
CA ARG A 253 8.41 2.73 7.17
C ARG A 253 9.13 1.45 7.63
N VAL A 254 9.61 0.61 6.71
CA VAL A 254 10.40 -0.60 7.06
C VAL A 254 11.72 -0.22 7.72
N GLY A 255 12.43 0.75 7.14
CA GLY A 255 13.69 1.27 7.65
C GLY A 255 13.57 1.81 9.07
N ALA A 256 12.64 2.73 9.28
CA ALA A 256 12.38 3.33 10.59
C ALA A 256 11.98 2.30 11.64
N THR A 257 11.20 1.28 11.27
CA THR A 257 10.86 0.17 12.19
C THR A 257 12.11 -0.58 12.64
N LYS A 258 13.01 -0.91 11.71
CA LYS A 258 14.26 -1.61 12.02
C LYS A 258 15.16 -0.76 12.91
N GLU A 259 15.25 0.54 12.63
CA GLU A 259 16.06 1.47 13.39
C GLU A 259 15.56 1.66 14.82
N LEU A 260 14.25 1.85 15.02
CA LEU A 260 13.66 1.92 16.35
C LEU A 260 13.94 0.65 17.15
N ALA A 261 13.83 -0.53 16.53
CA ALA A 261 14.15 -1.78 17.18
C ALA A 261 15.64 -1.89 17.56
N GLN A 262 16.55 -1.42 16.69
CA GLN A 262 17.98 -1.35 16.99
C GLN A 262 18.29 -0.37 18.14
N ARG A 263 17.52 0.71 18.26
CA ARG A 263 17.56 1.67 19.38
C ARG A 263 16.90 1.14 20.66
N GLY A 264 16.40 -0.10 20.66
CA GLY A 264 15.86 -0.77 21.86
C GLY A 264 14.37 -0.54 22.12
N TYR A 265 13.64 0.12 21.21
CA TYR A 265 12.19 0.30 21.35
C TYR A 265 11.48 -1.05 21.31
N SER A 266 10.50 -1.21 22.19
CA SER A 266 9.65 -2.39 22.22
C SER A 266 8.74 -2.46 21.01
N ILE A 267 8.28 -3.67 20.68
CA ILE A 267 7.28 -3.87 19.61
C ILE A 267 5.99 -3.08 19.87
N HIS A 268 5.61 -2.86 21.12
CA HIS A 268 4.42 -2.09 21.46
C HIS A 268 4.60 -0.62 21.09
N GLU A 269 5.71 0.00 21.50
CA GLU A 269 6.04 1.38 21.16
C GLU A 269 6.13 1.57 19.64
N ILE A 270 6.83 0.67 18.95
CA ILE A 270 6.91 0.69 17.49
C ILE A 270 5.51 0.55 16.88
N GLN A 271 4.68 -0.38 17.38
CA GLN A 271 3.30 -0.57 16.90
C GLN A 271 2.49 0.73 17.00
N GLU A 272 2.60 1.42 18.14
CA GLU A 272 1.92 2.67 18.43
C GLU A 272 2.43 3.82 17.53
N MET A 273 3.75 4.03 17.48
CA MET A 273 4.39 5.07 16.67
C MET A 273 4.04 4.93 15.18
N GLY A 274 4.07 3.71 14.64
CA GLY A 274 3.65 3.49 13.26
C GLY A 274 2.14 3.38 13.09
N ARG A 275 1.32 3.37 14.13
CA ARG A 275 -0.15 3.23 14.01
C ARG A 275 -0.55 1.92 13.32
N TRP A 276 0.03 0.81 13.75
CA TRP A 276 -0.38 -0.52 13.29
C TRP A 276 -1.52 -1.08 14.16
N VAL A 277 -2.55 -1.60 13.51
CA VAL A 277 -3.69 -2.27 14.17
C VAL A 277 -3.25 -3.53 14.94
N SER A 278 -2.13 -4.14 14.53
CA SER A 278 -1.60 -5.35 15.17
C SER A 278 -0.08 -5.35 15.13
N PRO A 279 0.58 -6.08 16.06
CA PRO A 279 2.04 -6.19 16.09
C PRO A 279 2.58 -7.10 14.97
N ALA A 280 1.74 -7.64 14.09
CA ALA A 280 2.15 -8.55 13.03
C ALA A 280 3.17 -7.93 12.07
N MET A 281 2.90 -6.73 11.55
CA MET A 281 3.78 -6.08 10.59
C MET A 281 5.08 -5.54 11.23
N PRO A 282 5.05 -4.89 12.41
CA PRO A 282 6.27 -4.57 13.14
C PRO A 282 7.18 -5.78 13.33
N ASN A 283 6.64 -6.89 13.85
CA ASN A 283 7.40 -8.13 13.99
C ASN A 283 7.97 -8.63 12.65
N GLN A 284 7.19 -8.54 11.57
CA GLN A 284 7.67 -8.94 10.24
C GLN A 284 8.88 -8.11 9.81
N TYR A 285 8.77 -6.78 9.89
CA TYR A 285 9.81 -5.86 9.42
C TYR A 285 11.14 -6.02 10.15
N ILE A 286 11.09 -6.32 11.45
CA ILE A 286 12.28 -6.58 12.26
C ILE A 286 12.80 -8.03 12.19
N GLY A 287 12.20 -8.88 11.35
CA GLY A 287 12.65 -10.26 11.13
C GLY A 287 12.03 -11.31 12.06
N ASN A 288 11.15 -10.94 12.99
CA ASN A 288 10.39 -11.85 13.86
C ASN A 288 9.21 -12.51 13.11
N THR A 289 9.51 -13.24 12.03
CA THR A 289 8.52 -13.80 11.08
C THR A 289 7.55 -14.78 11.75
N GLU A 290 8.02 -15.66 12.63
CA GLU A 290 7.14 -16.59 13.36
C GLU A 290 6.12 -15.86 14.23
N ARG A 291 6.57 -14.86 15.00
CA ARG A 291 5.68 -14.04 15.83
C ARG A 291 4.69 -13.28 14.95
N SER A 292 5.14 -12.76 13.82
CA SER A 292 4.26 -12.13 12.83
C SER A 292 3.15 -13.07 12.35
N GLU A 293 3.47 -14.30 11.95
CA GLU A 293 2.48 -15.27 11.47
C GLU A 293 1.49 -15.71 12.55
N ARG A 294 1.94 -15.87 13.80
CA ARG A 294 1.05 -16.12 14.95
C ARG A 294 0.05 -14.97 15.12
N GLN A 295 0.52 -13.72 15.09
CA GLN A 295 -0.32 -12.54 15.22
C GLN A 295 -1.32 -12.39 14.05
N LYS A 296 -0.89 -12.65 12.81
CA LYS A 296 -1.80 -12.68 11.65
C LYS A 296 -2.91 -13.72 11.80
N SER A 297 -2.61 -14.86 12.42
CA SER A 297 -3.57 -15.94 12.62
C SER A 297 -4.64 -15.55 13.63
N VAL A 298 -4.27 -14.93 14.76
CA VAL A 298 -5.22 -14.44 15.78
C VAL A 298 -6.21 -13.43 15.20
N PHE A 299 -5.74 -12.49 14.38
CA PHE A 299 -6.60 -11.47 13.77
C PHE A 299 -7.52 -11.99 12.66
N LYS A 300 -7.17 -13.11 11.99
CA LYS A 300 -8.06 -13.75 11.01
C LYS A 300 -9.28 -14.36 11.67
N THR A 301 -9.12 -14.95 12.86
CA THR A 301 -10.20 -15.62 13.59
C THR A 301 -11.21 -14.63 14.19
N LYS A 302 -10.78 -13.41 14.53
CA LYS A 302 -11.66 -12.37 15.11
C LYS A 302 -12.53 -11.62 14.08
N LYS A 303 -12.27 -11.77 12.78
CA LYS A 303 -13.04 -11.11 11.69
C LYS A 303 -13.92 -12.08 10.88
N ALA A 304 -13.96 -13.36 11.26
CA ALA A 304 -14.81 -14.38 10.66
C ALA A 304 -16.18 -14.41 11.33
#